data_AF-A0A7C7TSY0-F1
#
_entry.id   AF-A0A7C7TSY0-F1
#
_cell.length_a   1.000
_cell.length_b   1.000
_cell.length_c   1.000
_cell.angle_alpha   90.00
_cell.angle_beta   90.00
_cell.angle_gamma   90.00
#
_symmetry.space_group_name_H-M   'P 1'
#
loop_
_entity.id
_entity.type
_entity.pdbx_description
1 polymer ?
#
loop_
_entity_poly.entity_id
_entity_poly.type
_entity_poly.pdbx_seq_one_letter_code
_entity_poly.pdbx_strand_id
1 'polypeptide(L)'
;MLITEEAVPLNVLGEPLANCSSAPLTGFYRDGCCRTGPDDLGSHVVCIQATAEFLEFSKSRGNDLSTPVDDFGFPGLKPGDRWCLCALRWKEALEAGHAPRVVLTSTHEAVLNYVNLSDLKPYALDLS
;
A
#
# COMPACT_ATOMS: atom_id res chain seq x y z
N MET A 1 -11.38 34.20 -3.65
CA MET A 1 -10.48 33.08 -3.97
C MET A 1 -10.37 32.26 -2.71
N LEU A 2 -11.23 31.26 -2.54
CA LEU A 2 -11.12 30.33 -1.42
C LEU A 2 -9.91 29.45 -1.75
N ILE A 3 -8.82 29.65 -1.03
CA ILE A 3 -7.76 28.65 -0.96
C ILE A 3 -8.41 27.50 -0.20
N THR A 4 -8.84 26.47 -0.91
CA THR A 4 -9.17 25.21 -0.27
C THR A 4 -7.84 24.66 0.22
N GLU A 5 -7.59 24.69 1.53
CA GLU A 5 -6.55 23.84 2.11
C GLU A 5 -6.83 22.43 1.63
N GLU A 6 -5.93 21.87 0.80
CA GLU A 6 -5.98 20.46 0.47
C GLU A 6 -5.84 19.71 1.80
N ALA A 7 -6.88 18.98 2.19
CA ALA A 7 -6.89 18.28 3.46
C ALA A 7 -5.70 17.29 3.50
N VAL A 8 -4.92 17.35 4.57
CA VAL A 8 -3.78 16.45 4.75
C VAL A 8 -4.31 15.01 4.82
N PRO A 9 -3.86 14.10 3.94
CA PRO A 9 -4.30 12.71 3.99
C PRO A 9 -3.97 12.07 5.34
N LEU A 10 -4.89 11.27 5.87
CA LEU A 10 -4.73 10.61 7.17
C LEU A 10 -4.41 9.12 7.00
N ASN A 11 -3.66 8.59 7.96
CA ASN A 11 -3.41 7.16 8.10
C ASN A 11 -4.53 6.47 8.89
N VAL A 12 -4.50 5.14 8.96
CA VAL A 12 -5.51 4.33 9.67
C VAL A 12 -5.59 4.55 11.19
N LEU A 13 -4.68 5.33 11.76
CA LEU A 13 -4.67 5.73 13.16
C LEU A 13 -5.25 7.15 13.37
N GLY A 14 -5.65 7.84 12.30
CA GLY A 14 -6.18 9.21 12.34
C GLY A 14 -5.10 10.30 12.41
N GLU A 15 -3.84 9.95 12.14
CA GLU A 15 -2.71 10.89 12.10
C GLU A 15 -2.31 11.23 10.66
N PRO A 16 -1.54 12.30 10.42
CA PRO A 16 -1.03 12.60 9.08
C PRO A 16 -0.32 11.40 8.42
N LEU A 17 -0.61 11.16 7.14
CA LEU A 17 -0.05 10.04 6.39
C LEU A 17 1.45 10.22 6.18
N ALA A 18 2.23 9.24 6.65
CA ALA A 18 3.67 9.19 6.43
C ALA A 18 4.04 8.68 5.03
N ASN A 19 5.26 9.00 4.59
CA ASN A 19 5.86 8.43 3.38
C ASN A 19 6.03 6.91 3.52
N CYS A 20 5.58 6.15 2.51
CA CYS A 20 5.77 4.71 2.45
C CYS A 20 7.16 4.33 1.94
N SER A 21 7.57 4.84 0.77
CA SER A 21 8.88 4.55 0.15
C SER A 21 9.30 5.58 -0.90
N SER A 22 10.57 5.97 -0.91
CA SER A 22 11.19 6.75 -1.99
C SER A 22 12.12 5.94 -2.90
N ALA A 23 12.48 4.71 -2.49
CA ALA A 23 13.36 3.81 -3.22
C ALA A 23 13.02 2.35 -2.88
N PRO A 24 12.26 1.63 -3.73
CA PRO A 24 11.66 2.11 -4.98
C PRO A 24 10.58 3.17 -4.73
N LEU A 25 10.43 4.12 -5.65
CA LEU A 25 9.41 5.17 -5.56
C LEU A 25 8.01 4.57 -5.77
N THR A 26 7.17 4.69 -4.75
CA THR A 26 5.84 4.09 -4.69
C THR A 26 4.72 5.14 -4.79
N GLY A 27 3.48 4.69 -4.59
CA GLY A 27 2.28 5.51 -4.62
C GLY A 27 1.67 5.55 -6.02
N PHE A 28 0.35 5.62 -6.10
CA PHE A 28 -0.35 5.77 -7.39
C PHE A 28 0.16 6.99 -8.15
N TYR A 29 0.34 8.11 -7.44
CA TYR A 29 0.86 9.37 -7.97
C TYR A 29 2.40 9.44 -8.05
N ARG A 30 3.12 8.36 -7.71
CA ARG A 30 4.59 8.28 -7.72
C ARG A 30 5.26 9.39 -6.90
N ASP A 31 4.76 9.66 -5.71
CA ASP A 31 5.31 10.64 -4.76
C ASP A 31 5.80 9.99 -3.45
N GLY A 32 5.75 8.66 -3.36
CA GLY A 32 6.17 7.89 -2.20
C GLY A 32 5.11 7.71 -1.11
N CYS A 33 3.93 8.31 -1.26
CA CYS A 33 2.83 8.21 -0.31
C CYS A 33 1.72 7.28 -0.83
N CYS A 34 1.07 6.53 0.07
CA CYS A 34 -0.11 5.73 -0.28
C CYS A 34 -1.40 6.56 -0.25
N ARG A 35 -1.31 7.83 -0.66
CA ARG A 35 -2.49 8.68 -0.84
C ARG A 35 -3.23 8.26 -2.10
N THR A 36 -4.54 8.48 -2.10
CA THR A 36 -5.45 8.09 -3.18
C THR A 36 -6.31 9.28 -3.61
N GLY A 37 -7.09 9.09 -4.68
CA GLY A 37 -7.98 10.11 -5.22
C GLY A 37 -8.86 9.52 -6.34
N PRO A 38 -9.67 10.34 -7.02
CA PRO A 38 -10.66 9.86 -7.98
C PRO A 38 -10.10 9.03 -9.15
N ASP A 39 -8.85 9.27 -9.53
CA ASP A 39 -8.17 8.55 -10.63
C ASP A 39 -7.64 7.16 -10.21
N ASP A 40 -7.45 6.94 -8.90
CA ASP A 40 -6.91 5.69 -8.35
C ASP A 40 -8.02 4.67 -8.11
N LEU A 41 -8.54 4.13 -9.21
CA LEU A 41 -9.60 3.11 -9.19
C LEU A 41 -9.17 1.81 -8.47
N GLY A 42 -7.85 1.58 -8.31
CA GLY A 42 -7.30 0.44 -7.61
C GLY A 42 -7.19 0.63 -6.09
N SER A 43 -7.28 1.88 -5.61
CA SER A 43 -7.08 2.26 -4.21
C SER A 43 -5.76 1.72 -3.64
N HIS A 44 -4.63 2.25 -4.13
CA HIS A 44 -3.27 1.94 -3.69
C HIS A 44 -2.96 2.55 -2.31
N VAL A 45 -3.72 2.14 -1.30
CA VAL A 45 -3.78 2.77 0.03
C VAL A 45 -3.05 2.00 1.13
N VAL A 46 -2.51 0.81 0.84
CA VAL A 46 -1.85 -0.05 1.85
C VAL A 46 -0.34 -0.03 1.68
N CYS A 47 0.39 0.55 2.63
CA CYS A 47 1.85 0.47 2.63
C CYS A 47 2.29 -0.90 3.17
N ILE A 48 2.67 -1.80 2.26
CA ILE A 48 3.18 -3.12 2.60
C ILE A 48 4.70 -3.11 2.69
N GLN A 49 5.27 -4.10 3.38
CA GLN A 49 6.63 -4.59 3.11
C GLN A 49 6.51 -5.94 2.41
N ALA A 50 6.98 -6.01 1.16
CA ALA A 50 6.90 -7.22 0.36
C ALA A 50 7.71 -8.36 1.00
N THR A 51 7.17 -9.58 0.92
CA THR A 51 7.89 -10.82 1.24
C THR A 51 7.94 -11.70 -0.01
N ALA A 52 8.83 -12.69 -0.02
CA ALA A 52 8.91 -13.62 -1.16
C ALA A 52 7.59 -14.38 -1.37
N GLU A 53 6.98 -14.81 -0.27
CA GLU A 53 5.71 -15.56 -0.26
C GLU A 53 4.56 -14.71 -0.79
N PHE A 54 4.48 -13.44 -0.37
CA PHE A 54 3.47 -12.52 -0.88
C PHE A 54 3.66 -12.25 -2.38
N LEU A 55 4.90 -12.02 -2.84
CA LEU A 55 5.16 -11.72 -4.25
C LEU A 55 4.79 -12.89 -5.16
N GLU A 56 5.12 -14.13 -4.76
CA GLU A 56 4.74 -15.33 -5.48
C GLU A 56 3.21 -15.52 -5.50
N PHE A 57 2.56 -15.33 -4.33
CA PHE A 57 1.10 -15.38 -4.24
C PHE A 57 0.45 -14.33 -5.15
N SER A 58 0.90 -13.07 -5.09
CA SER A 58 0.34 -11.97 -5.87
C SER A 58 0.46 -12.24 -7.36
N LYS A 59 1.62 -12.72 -7.80
CA LYS A 59 1.86 -13.14 -9.18
C LYS A 59 0.90 -14.26 -9.61
N SER A 60 0.68 -15.28 -8.77
CA SER A 60 -0.27 -16.36 -9.05
C SER A 60 -1.73 -15.88 -9.18
N ARG A 61 -2.07 -14.71 -8.59
CA ARG A 61 -3.38 -14.05 -8.69
C ARG A 61 -3.46 -13.00 -9.80
N GLY A 62 -2.50 -13.01 -10.72
CA GLY A 62 -2.44 -12.10 -11.86
C GLY A 62 -2.02 -10.68 -11.50
N ASN A 63 -1.36 -10.48 -10.35
CA ASN A 63 -0.77 -9.22 -9.93
C ASN A 63 0.74 -9.39 -9.76
N ASP A 64 1.46 -9.48 -10.87
CA ASP A 64 2.91 -9.63 -10.84
C ASP A 64 3.59 -8.33 -10.44
N LEU A 65 4.01 -8.26 -9.17
CA LEU A 65 4.79 -7.15 -8.63
C LEU A 65 6.29 -7.43 -8.63
N SER A 66 6.74 -8.56 -9.17
CA SER A 66 8.14 -9.00 -9.11
C SER A 66 8.89 -8.77 -10.42
N THR A 67 8.19 -8.84 -11.55
CA THR A 67 8.79 -8.63 -12.88
C THR A 67 8.92 -7.13 -13.16
N PRO A 68 10.11 -6.62 -13.53
CA PRO A 68 10.28 -5.24 -13.96
C PRO A 68 9.46 -4.92 -15.20
N VAL A 69 8.92 -3.70 -15.28
CA VAL A 69 8.24 -3.17 -16.46
C VAL A 69 8.79 -1.78 -16.77
N ASP A 70 9.79 -1.74 -17.66
CA ASP A 70 10.56 -0.54 -17.98
C ASP A 70 9.69 0.60 -18.54
N ASP A 71 8.69 0.26 -19.37
CA ASP A 71 7.76 1.23 -19.97
C ASP A 71 6.97 2.04 -18.94
N PHE A 72 6.80 1.51 -17.72
CA PHE A 72 6.12 2.18 -16.60
C PHE A 72 7.09 2.61 -15.49
N GLY A 73 8.39 2.50 -15.71
CA GLY A 73 9.42 2.79 -14.70
C GLY A 73 9.26 1.94 -13.43
N PHE A 74 8.69 0.74 -13.55
CA PHE A 74 8.45 -0.15 -12.43
C PHE A 74 9.62 -1.15 -12.31
N PRO A 75 10.45 -1.10 -11.26
CA PRO A 75 11.68 -1.88 -11.18
C PRO A 75 11.46 -3.36 -10.85
N GLY A 76 10.22 -3.77 -10.53
CA GLY A 76 9.95 -5.05 -9.87
C GLY A 76 10.36 -4.99 -8.38
N LEU A 77 9.48 -5.47 -7.52
CA LEU A 77 9.70 -5.50 -6.07
C LEU A 77 10.52 -6.73 -5.65
N LYS A 78 11.29 -6.53 -4.59
CA LYS A 78 12.03 -7.57 -3.88
C LYS A 78 11.53 -7.69 -2.44
N PRO A 79 11.77 -8.84 -1.78
CA PRO A 79 11.51 -8.96 -0.36
C PRO A 79 12.20 -7.83 0.43
N GLY A 80 11.45 -7.19 1.32
CA GLY A 80 11.91 -6.03 2.10
C GLY A 80 11.50 -4.67 1.53
N ASP A 81 11.20 -4.58 0.22
CA ASP A 81 10.75 -3.33 -0.40
C ASP A 81 9.39 -2.91 0.17
N ARG A 82 9.21 -1.60 0.33
CA ARG A 82 7.92 -1.01 0.67
C ARG A 82 7.17 -0.56 -0.57
N TRP A 83 5.87 -0.83 -0.60
CA TRP A 83 5.03 -0.51 -1.76
C TRP A 83 3.59 -0.20 -1.35
N CYS A 84 2.93 0.66 -2.12
CA CYS A 84 1.53 1.01 -1.94
C CYS A 84 0.69 0.04 -2.76
N LEU A 85 0.11 -0.94 -2.08
CA LEU A 85 -0.70 -2.00 -2.66
C LEU A 85 -2.18 -1.60 -2.69
N CYS A 86 -2.90 -2.06 -3.71
CA CYS A 86 -4.36 -1.96 -3.77
C CYS A 86 -5.00 -2.60 -2.53
N ALA A 87 -5.98 -1.92 -1.91
CA ALA A 87 -6.68 -2.43 -0.72
C ALA A 87 -7.25 -3.85 -0.93
N LEU A 88 -7.88 -4.08 -2.08
CA LEU A 88 -8.46 -5.39 -2.42
C LEU A 88 -7.40 -6.47 -2.65
N ARG A 89 -6.19 -6.12 -3.13
CA ARG A 89 -5.09 -7.08 -3.27
C ARG A 89 -4.48 -7.46 -1.92
N TRP A 90 -4.42 -6.51 -0.98
CA TRP A 90 -4.03 -6.83 0.39
C TRP A 90 -5.08 -7.73 1.07
N LYS A 91 -6.36 -7.43 0.92
CA LYS A 91 -7.47 -8.24 1.43
C LYS A 91 -7.47 -9.67 0.86
N GLU A 92 -7.29 -9.81 -0.46
CA GLU A 92 -7.16 -11.11 -1.11
C GLU A 92 -6.01 -11.95 -0.50
N ALA A 93 -4.88 -11.31 -0.24
CA ALA A 93 -3.74 -11.96 0.42
C ALA A 93 -4.04 -12.34 1.87
N LEU A 94 -4.74 -11.49 2.63
CA LEU A 94 -5.17 -11.80 4.00
C LEU A 94 -6.07 -13.03 4.05
N GLU A 95 -7.13 -13.06 3.22
CA GLU A 95 -8.09 -14.16 3.17
C GLU A 95 -7.44 -15.48 2.75
N ALA A 96 -6.36 -15.42 1.96
CA ALA A 96 -5.57 -16.57 1.54
C ALA A 96 -4.43 -16.95 2.51
N GLY A 97 -4.21 -16.21 3.61
CA GLY A 97 -3.11 -16.47 4.55
C GLY A 97 -1.72 -16.06 4.06
N HIS A 98 -1.65 -15.16 3.08
CA HIS A 98 -0.42 -14.64 2.46
C HIS A 98 -0.25 -13.12 2.60
N ALA A 99 -0.98 -12.48 3.54
CA ALA A 99 -0.88 -11.04 3.74
C ALA A 99 0.55 -10.63 4.13
N PRO A 100 1.14 -9.65 3.41
CA PRO A 100 2.42 -9.07 3.80
C PRO A 100 2.24 -8.16 5.01
N ARG A 101 3.35 -7.89 5.72
CA ARG A 101 3.34 -6.93 6.83
C ARG A 101 3.03 -5.51 6.34
N VAL A 102 2.42 -4.70 7.19
CA VAL A 102 1.88 -3.36 6.88
C VAL A 102 2.53 -2.30 7.75
N VAL A 103 2.84 -1.14 7.19
CA VAL A 103 3.23 0.06 7.95
C VAL A 103 1.96 0.91 8.18
N LEU A 104 1.40 0.89 9.38
CA LEU A 104 0.11 1.53 9.66
C LEU A 104 0.18 3.05 9.51
N THR A 105 1.27 3.67 9.97
CA THR A 105 1.48 5.12 9.85
C THR A 105 1.56 5.61 8.39
N SER A 106 1.87 4.71 7.46
CA SER A 106 1.96 4.97 6.01
C SER A 106 0.80 4.37 5.21
N THR A 107 -0.21 3.82 5.88
CA THR A 107 -1.40 3.21 5.26
C THR A 107 -2.58 4.16 5.41
N HIS A 108 -3.16 4.56 4.29
CA HIS A 108 -4.20 5.59 4.23
C HIS A 108 -5.54 5.07 4.78
N GLU A 109 -6.28 5.92 5.51
CA GLU A 109 -7.51 5.56 6.21
C GLU A 109 -8.59 4.94 5.30
N ALA A 110 -8.63 5.32 4.03
CA ALA A 110 -9.53 4.76 3.02
C ALA A 110 -9.47 3.23 2.88
N VAL A 111 -8.40 2.56 3.33
CA VAL A 111 -8.34 1.09 3.40
C VAL A 111 -9.45 0.52 4.31
N LEU A 112 -9.90 1.30 5.30
CA LEU A 112 -10.94 0.90 6.26
C LEU A 112 -12.33 0.74 5.63
N ASN A 113 -12.51 1.16 4.36
CA ASN A 113 -13.69 0.84 3.57
C ASN A 113 -13.70 -0.62 3.06
N TYR A 114 -12.57 -1.33 3.16
CA TYR A 114 -12.38 -2.67 2.58
C TYR A 114 -12.06 -3.75 3.63
N VAL A 115 -11.33 -3.38 4.69
CA VAL A 115 -10.91 -4.25 5.81
C VAL A 115 -11.03 -3.49 7.13
N ASN A 116 -10.99 -4.20 8.25
CA ASN A 116 -11.02 -3.57 9.57
C ASN A 116 -9.61 -3.24 10.06
N LEU A 117 -9.48 -2.24 10.95
CA LEU A 117 -8.20 -1.97 11.62
C LEU A 117 -7.69 -3.19 12.41
N SER A 118 -8.60 -4.03 12.94
CA SER A 118 -8.25 -5.29 13.59
C SER A 118 -7.62 -6.32 12.66
N ASP A 119 -7.87 -6.22 11.36
CA ASP A 119 -7.26 -7.11 10.36
C ASP A 119 -5.82 -6.67 10.08
N LEU A 120 -5.55 -5.36 10.09
CA LEU A 120 -4.24 -4.78 9.81
C LEU A 120 -3.27 -4.91 10.99
N LYS A 121 -3.74 -4.67 12.22
CA LYS A 121 -2.89 -4.62 13.44
C LYS A 121 -2.00 -5.85 13.66
N PRO A 122 -2.47 -7.11 13.47
CA PRO A 122 -1.63 -8.29 13.61
C PRO A 122 -0.45 -8.35 12.62
N TYR A 123 -0.53 -7.61 11.52
CA TYR A 123 0.48 -7.54 10.47
C TYR A 123 1.33 -6.27 10.55
N ALA A 124 1.15 -5.43 11.57
CA ALA A 124 1.83 -4.15 11.69
C ALA A 124 3.36 -4.30 11.85
N LEU A 125 4.11 -3.41 11.20
CA LEU A 125 5.57 -3.27 11.33
C LEU A 125 5.98 -2.23 12.36
N ASP A 126 5.12 -1.25 12.56
CA ASP A 126 5.38 -0.01 13.29
C ASP A 126 4.52 0.10 14.56
N LEU A 127 3.89 -0.99 14.98
CA LEU A 127 3.38 -1.19 16.33
C LEU A 127 4.22 -2.24 17.04
N SER A 128 4.83 -1.85 18.17
CA SER A 128 5.58 -2.70 19.08
C SER A 128 4.71 -3.22 20.22
#